data_AF-A0A937UF57-F1
#
_entry.id   AF-A0A937UF57-F1
#
_cell.length_a   1.000
_cell.length_b   1.000
_cell.length_c   1.000
_cell.angle_alpha   90.00
_cell.angle_beta   90.00
_cell.angle_gamma   90.00
#
_symmetry.space_group_name_H-M   'P 1'
#
loop_
_entity.id
_entity.type
_entity.pdbx_description
1 polymer ?
#
loop_
_entity_poly.entity_id
_entity_poly.type
_entity_poly.pdbx_seq_one_letter_code
_entity_poly.pdbx_strand_id
1 'polypeptide(L)'
;MFFKIPIGEVIGIIGAFLGSAELAFAISVVLLGKPFVKILGAKLKRIFLRHKAVQPAKPVGKRRYYIGIVFLLLSFLPWFIAELALFFGYPKTEDGHTILLLIMLSGDAMFIISLFTLGGDFWDRLKNLFQYPRPGGGGK
;
A
#
# COMPACT_ATOMS: atom_id res chain seq x y z
N MET A 1 -37.85 3.03 3.15
CA MET A 1 -37.49 3.13 4.57
C MET A 1 -35.96 3.05 4.64
N PHE A 2 -35.29 4.15 4.31
CA PHE A 2 -33.83 4.18 4.22
C PHE A 2 -33.25 4.42 5.61
N PHE A 3 -32.37 3.53 6.02
CA PHE A 3 -31.62 3.54 7.28
C PHE A 3 -31.13 4.95 7.63
N LYS A 4 -31.67 5.56 8.70
CA LYS A 4 -31.09 6.76 9.34
C LYS A 4 -29.89 6.34 10.19
N ILE A 5 -28.81 5.91 9.55
CA ILE A 5 -27.54 5.65 10.25
C ILE A 5 -26.87 7.01 10.45
N PRO A 6 -26.40 7.35 11.66
CA PRO A 6 -25.63 8.55 11.88
C PRO A 6 -24.37 8.54 10.99
N ILE A 7 -24.06 9.67 10.36
CA ILE A 7 -22.97 9.79 9.36
C ILE A 7 -21.63 9.28 9.92
N GLY A 8 -21.34 9.53 11.20
CA GLY A 8 -20.13 9.04 11.86
C GLY A 8 -20.00 7.51 11.89
N GLU A 9 -21.11 6.77 12.03
CA GLU A 9 -21.10 5.30 12.05
C GLU A 9 -20.90 4.72 10.64
N VAL A 10 -21.49 5.36 9.62
CA VAL A 10 -21.23 5.01 8.21
C VAL A 10 -19.76 5.20 7.86
N ILE A 11 -19.16 6.30 8.31
CA ILE A 11 -17.74 6.61 8.07
C ILE A 11 -16.82 5.62 8.79
N GLY A 12 -17.16 5.22 10.02
CA GLY A 12 -16.44 4.17 10.75
C GLY A 12 -16.45 2.83 10.00
N ILE A 13 -17.61 2.40 9.51
CA ILE A 13 -17.74 1.17 8.73
C ILE A 13 -16.91 1.26 7.43
N ILE A 14 -17.01 2.36 6.69
CA ILE A 14 -16.23 2.56 5.46
C ILE A 14 -14.73 2.53 5.76
N GLY A 15 -14.29 3.17 6.85
CA GLY A 15 -12.89 3.18 7.27
C GLY A 15 -12.35 1.77 7.55
N ALA A 16 -13.09 0.97 8.30
CA ALA A 16 -12.72 -0.42 8.60
C ALA A 16 -12.67 -1.31 7.34
N PHE A 17 -13.61 -1.12 6.41
CA PHE A 17 -13.60 -1.81 5.12
C PHE A 17 -12.41 -1.40 4.25
N LEU A 18 -12.07 -0.10 4.20
CA LEU A 18 -10.90 0.37 3.48
C LEU A 18 -9.61 -0.24 4.05
N GLY A 19 -9.47 -0.20 5.39
CA GLY A 19 -8.30 -0.75 6.07
C GLY A 19 -8.09 -2.24 5.84
N SER A 20 -9.15 -3.04 5.97
CA SER A 20 -9.08 -4.48 5.70
C SER A 20 -8.77 -4.78 4.22
N ALA A 21 -9.32 -3.99 3.30
CA ALA A 21 -9.02 -4.12 1.87
C ALA A 21 -7.57 -3.77 1.55
N GLU A 22 -7.01 -2.70 2.15
CA GLU A 22 -5.61 -2.32 1.98
C GLU A 22 -4.67 -3.40 2.52
N LEU A 23 -4.96 -3.97 3.69
CA LEU A 23 -4.19 -5.06 4.26
C LEU A 23 -4.21 -6.31 3.36
N ALA A 24 -5.39 -6.70 2.89
CA ALA A 24 -5.54 -7.83 1.97
C ALA A 24 -4.81 -7.59 0.64
N PHE A 25 -4.84 -6.35 0.16
CA PHE A 25 -4.09 -5.94 -1.03
C PHE A 25 -2.59 -6.02 -0.80
N ALA A 26 -2.08 -5.52 0.32
CA ALA A 26 -0.67 -5.58 0.68
C ALA A 26 -0.17 -7.04 0.77
N ILE A 27 -0.93 -7.93 1.41
CA ILE A 27 -0.65 -9.37 1.43
C ILE A 27 -0.60 -9.93 0.01
N SER A 28 -1.58 -9.60 -0.82
CA SER A 28 -1.61 -10.04 -2.22
C SER A 28 -0.37 -9.57 -2.99
N VAL A 29 0.06 -8.33 -2.79
CA VAL A 29 1.28 -7.80 -3.42
C VAL A 29 2.51 -8.56 -2.96
N VAL A 30 2.62 -8.88 -1.66
CA VAL A 30 3.73 -9.67 -1.13
C VAL A 30 3.74 -11.09 -1.70
N LEU A 31 2.58 -11.74 -1.78
CA LEU A 31 2.46 -13.11 -2.29
C LEU A 31 2.78 -13.21 -3.79
N LEU A 32 2.28 -12.28 -4.61
CA LEU A 32 2.52 -12.30 -6.04
C LEU A 32 3.86 -11.65 -6.42
N GLY A 33 4.33 -10.68 -5.66
CA GLY A 33 5.62 -10.00 -5.82
C GLY A 33 5.81 -9.32 -7.17
N LYS A 34 6.97 -9.56 -7.80
CA LYS A 34 7.42 -8.93 -9.06
C LYS A 34 6.41 -8.95 -10.21
N PRO A 35 5.84 -10.11 -10.63
CA PRO A 35 4.94 -10.16 -11.77
C PRO A 35 3.72 -9.26 -11.57
N PHE A 36 3.19 -9.20 -10.35
CA PHE A 36 2.05 -8.35 -10.03
C PHE A 36 2.39 -6.86 -10.16
N VAL A 37 3.49 -6.39 -9.57
CA VAL A 37 3.91 -4.98 -9.67
C VAL A 37 4.16 -4.56 -11.10
N LYS A 38 4.70 -5.46 -11.94
CA LYS A 38 4.89 -5.21 -13.37
C LYS A 38 3.56 -5.05 -14.12
N ILE A 39 2.58 -5.93 -13.85
CA ILE A 39 1.23 -5.86 -14.45
C ILE A 39 0.50 -4.60 -13.99
N LEU A 40 0.54 -4.31 -12.69
CA LEU A 40 -0.08 -3.12 -12.11
C LEU A 40 0.51 -1.84 -12.71
N GLY A 41 1.84 -1.77 -12.83
CA GLY A 41 2.53 -0.66 -13.48
C GLY A 41 2.16 -0.50 -14.95
N ALA A 42 1.99 -1.60 -15.69
CA ALA A 42 1.55 -1.55 -17.08
C ALA A 42 0.11 -1.03 -17.21
N LYS A 43 -0.81 -1.49 -16.36
CA LYS A 43 -2.20 -1.01 -16.32
C LYS A 43 -2.28 0.46 -15.93
N LEU A 44 -1.62 0.87 -14.87
CA LEU A 44 -1.60 2.27 -14.42
C LEU A 44 -1.01 3.19 -15.48
N LYS A 45 0.10 2.79 -16.12
CA LYS A 45 0.66 3.55 -17.25
C LYS A 45 -0.30 3.63 -18.43
N ARG A 46 -1.07 2.59 -18.73
CA ARG A 46 -2.08 2.63 -19.79
C ARG A 46 -3.21 3.62 -19.48
N ILE A 47 -3.60 3.73 -18.21
CA ILE A 47 -4.67 4.62 -17.74
C ILE A 47 -4.18 6.08 -17.67
N PHE A 48 -3.01 6.32 -17.05
CA PHE A 48 -2.49 7.68 -16.79
C PHE A 48 -1.60 8.24 -17.91
N LEU A 49 -0.83 7.39 -18.58
CA LEU A 49 0.17 7.79 -19.58
C LEU A 49 -0.20 7.18 -20.92
N ARG A 50 -1.28 7.72 -21.50
CA ARG A 50 -1.62 7.53 -22.91
C ARG A 50 -0.43 8.06 -23.73
N HIS A 51 0.50 7.18 -24.13
CA HIS A 51 1.61 7.41 -25.08
C HIS A 51 2.95 8.01 -24.59
N LYS A 52 3.58 7.51 -23.52
CA LYS A 52 5.04 7.73 -23.36
C LYS A 52 5.86 6.45 -23.28
N ALA A 53 6.85 6.40 -24.16
CA ALA A 53 7.78 5.30 -24.38
C ALA A 53 8.58 4.96 -23.12
N VAL A 54 8.85 3.68 -23.02
CA VAL A 54 9.51 2.98 -21.92
C VAL A 54 10.94 3.49 -21.78
N GLN A 55 11.22 4.29 -20.74
CA GLN A 55 12.60 4.41 -20.27
C GLN A 55 12.94 3.12 -19.50
N PRO A 56 14.04 2.44 -19.85
CA PRO A 56 14.46 1.23 -19.14
C PRO A 56 14.64 1.56 -17.66
N ALA A 57 14.12 0.69 -16.80
CA ALA A 57 14.18 0.87 -15.36
C ALA A 57 15.65 0.95 -14.94
N LYS A 58 16.14 2.17 -14.69
CA LYS A 58 17.47 2.38 -14.12
C LYS A 58 17.59 1.55 -12.84
N PRO A 59 18.74 0.91 -12.60
CA PRO A 59 18.96 0.15 -11.37
C PRO A 59 18.62 1.02 -10.17
N VAL A 60 17.84 0.46 -9.25
CA VAL A 60 17.31 1.20 -8.11
C VAL A 60 18.48 1.51 -7.18
N GLY A 61 18.95 2.76 -7.17
CA GLY A 61 20.05 3.16 -6.28
C GLY A 61 19.68 3.01 -4.80
N LYS A 62 20.68 2.80 -3.93
CA LYS A 62 20.48 2.61 -2.47
C LYS A 62 19.53 3.65 -1.85
N ARG A 63 19.68 4.93 -2.22
CA ARG A 63 18.83 6.02 -1.71
C ARG A 63 17.34 5.84 -2.07
N ARG A 64 17.04 5.47 -3.32
CA ARG A 64 15.65 5.23 -3.77
C ARG A 64 15.04 4.01 -3.08
N TYR A 65 15.85 2.97 -2.84
CA TYR A 65 15.44 1.79 -2.10
C TYR A 65 14.99 2.13 -0.67
N TYR A 66 15.81 2.87 0.09
CA TYR A 66 15.43 3.28 1.45
C TYR A 66 14.21 4.21 1.48
N ILE A 67 14.11 5.17 0.55
CA ILE A 67 12.93 6.03 0.43
C ILE A 67 11.67 5.19 0.17
N GLY A 68 11.77 4.19 -0.71
CA GLY A 68 10.66 3.28 -0.99
C GLY A 68 10.21 2.49 0.25
N ILE A 69 11.15 1.98 1.05
CA ILE A 69 10.82 1.29 2.31
C ILE A 69 10.17 2.25 3.31
N VAL A 70 10.73 3.45 3.47
CA VAL A 70 10.18 4.46 4.38
C VAL A 70 8.75 4.82 3.97
N PHE A 71 8.50 5.02 2.67
CA PHE A 71 7.15 5.30 2.18
C PHE A 71 6.21 4.12 2.34
N LEU A 72 6.69 2.89 2.13
CA LEU A 72 5.91 1.68 2.35
C LEU A 72 5.51 1.53 3.82
N LEU A 73 6.41 1.84 4.77
CA LEU A 73 6.11 1.75 6.19
C LEU A 73 5.23 2.90 6.66
N LEU A 74 5.51 4.12 6.20
CA LEU A 74 4.74 5.31 6.56
C LEU A 74 3.33 5.29 5.96
N SER A 75 3.07 4.58 4.86
CA SER A 75 1.73 4.53 4.25
C SER A 75 0.69 3.87 5.16
N PHE A 76 1.12 2.99 6.07
CA PHE A 76 0.23 2.37 7.05
C PHE A 76 -0.10 3.27 8.24
N LEU A 77 0.68 4.34 8.50
CA LEU A 77 0.42 5.22 9.65
C LEU A 77 -0.93 5.96 9.58
N PRO A 78 -1.33 6.55 8.44
CA PRO A 78 -2.66 7.11 8.25
C PRO A 78 -3.78 6.17 8.70
N TRP A 79 -3.66 4.88 8.38
CA TRP A 79 -4.64 3.88 8.77
C TRP A 79 -4.70 3.67 10.30
N PHE A 80 -3.55 3.47 10.96
CA PHE A 80 -3.50 3.32 12.42
C PHE A 80 -4.06 4.56 13.14
N ILE A 81 -3.73 5.76 12.65
CA ILE A 81 -4.21 7.02 13.24
C ILE A 81 -5.72 7.16 13.03
N ALA A 82 -6.22 6.83 11.84
CA ALA A 82 -7.63 6.87 11.51
C ALA A 82 -8.45 5.90 12.37
N GLU A 83 -8.02 4.64 12.47
CA GLU A 83 -8.71 3.61 13.25
C GLU A 83 -8.71 3.95 14.74
N LEU A 84 -7.57 4.41 15.28
CA LEU A 84 -7.50 4.86 16.67
C LEU A 84 -8.39 6.07 16.94
N ALA A 85 -8.38 7.07 16.05
CA ALA A 85 -9.23 8.24 16.18
C ALA A 85 -10.71 7.84 16.20
N LEU A 86 -11.14 7.02 15.24
CA LEU A 86 -12.52 6.52 15.16
C LEU A 86 -12.90 5.68 16.37
N PHE A 87 -12.00 4.81 16.85
CA PHE A 87 -12.22 4.00 18.04
C PHE A 87 -12.47 4.85 19.30
N PHE A 88 -11.76 5.98 19.45
CA PHE A 88 -11.97 6.93 20.53
C PHE A 88 -13.13 7.92 20.29
N GLY A 89 -13.89 7.77 19.21
CA GLY A 89 -15.01 8.65 18.87
C GLY A 89 -14.57 10.03 18.37
N TYR A 90 -13.37 10.12 17.79
CA TYR A 90 -12.85 11.31 17.13
C TYR A 90 -12.79 11.10 15.60
N PRO A 91 -12.91 12.18 14.82
CA PRO A 91 -13.31 13.53 15.22
C PRO A 91 -14.82 13.64 15.46
N LYS A 92 -15.25 14.56 16.32
CA LYS A 92 -16.69 14.79 16.65
C LYS A 92 -17.40 15.74 15.67
N THR A 93 -16.66 16.25 14.70
CA THR A 93 -17.10 17.23 13.70
C THR A 93 -17.09 16.61 12.30
N GLU A 94 -18.09 16.96 11.47
CA GLU A 94 -18.20 16.43 10.11
C GLU A 94 -16.97 16.76 9.26
N ASP A 95 -16.43 17.98 9.35
CA ASP A 95 -15.21 18.38 8.64
C ASP A 95 -14.00 17.53 9.02
N GLY A 96 -13.93 17.09 10.28
CA GLY A 96 -12.86 16.23 10.76
C GLY A 96 -12.89 14.86 10.09
N HIS A 97 -14.09 14.31 9.86
CA HIS A 97 -14.22 13.01 9.20
C HIS A 97 -13.78 13.08 7.74
N THR A 98 -14.07 14.19 7.04
CA THR A 98 -13.56 14.41 5.68
C THR A 98 -12.04 14.50 5.65
N ILE A 99 -11.43 15.22 6.58
CA ILE A 99 -9.97 15.32 6.70
C ILE A 99 -9.35 13.94 6.95
N LEU A 100 -9.96 13.14 7.83
CA LEU A 100 -9.50 11.79 8.17
C LEU A 100 -9.56 10.86 6.95
N LEU A 101 -10.64 10.92 6.16
CA LEU A 101 -10.74 10.20 4.89
C LEU A 101 -9.68 10.63 3.87
N LEU A 102 -9.40 11.93 3.74
CA LEU A 102 -8.35 12.44 2.85
C LEU A 102 -6.96 11.95 3.26
N ILE A 103 -6.69 11.91 4.58
CA ILE A 103 -5.44 11.38 5.14
C ILE A 103 -5.30 9.89 4.82
N MET A 104 -6.34 9.08 5.01
CA MET A 104 -6.34 7.66 4.64
C MET A 104 -6.06 7.47 3.13
N LEU A 105 -6.77 8.21 2.27
CA LEU A 105 -6.59 8.13 0.82
C LEU A 105 -5.18 8.54 0.38
N SER A 106 -4.55 9.49 1.09
CA SER A 106 -3.15 9.85 0.84
C SER A 106 -2.19 8.71 1.20
N GLY A 107 -2.51 7.92 2.23
CA GLY A 107 -1.81 6.69 2.60
C GLY A 107 -1.82 5.67 1.47
N ASP A 108 -3.00 5.38 0.90
CA ASP A 108 -3.16 4.47 -0.24
C ASP A 108 -2.30 4.89 -1.45
N ALA A 109 -2.34 6.19 -1.78
CA ALA A 109 -1.54 6.73 -2.86
C ALA A 109 -0.03 6.55 -2.59
N MET A 110 0.41 6.82 -1.35
CA MET A 110 1.79 6.65 -0.94
C MET A 110 2.22 5.18 -0.96
N PHE A 111 1.34 4.26 -0.54
CA PHE A 111 1.55 2.82 -0.64
C PHE A 111 1.83 2.42 -2.09
N ILE A 112 0.96 2.81 -3.03
CA ILE A 112 1.14 2.50 -4.46
C ILE A 112 2.46 3.08 -5.00
N ILE A 113 2.78 4.33 -4.66
CA ILE A 113 4.04 4.97 -5.07
C ILE A 113 5.25 4.22 -4.52
N SER A 114 5.17 3.72 -3.29
CA SER A 114 6.25 2.95 -2.65
C SER A 114 6.56 1.66 -3.42
N LEU A 115 5.53 0.93 -3.90
CA LEU A 115 5.70 -0.32 -4.66
C LEU A 115 6.49 -0.09 -5.95
N PHE A 116 6.21 1.01 -6.66
CA PHE A 116 6.94 1.40 -7.87
C PHE A 116 8.33 1.95 -7.58
N THR A 117 8.51 2.57 -6.42
CA THR A 117 9.79 3.12 -5.98
C THR A 117 10.77 1.99 -5.62
N LEU A 118 10.30 0.97 -4.91
CA LEU A 118 11.04 -0.23 -4.48
C LEU A 118 11.50 -1.10 -5.66
N GLY A 119 10.70 -1.17 -6.73
CA GLY A 119 11.06 -1.85 -7.96
C GLY A 119 11.25 -3.37 -7.80
N GLY A 120 11.86 -4.01 -8.81
CA GLY A 120 12.01 -5.47 -8.85
C GLY A 120 12.95 -6.02 -7.76
N ASP A 121 14.09 -5.38 -7.55
CA ASP A 121 15.17 -5.90 -6.68
C ASP A 121 14.74 -6.05 -5.22
N PHE A 122 13.80 -5.21 -4.74
CA PHE A 122 13.21 -5.36 -3.43
C PHE A 122 12.48 -6.69 -3.26
N TRP A 123 11.65 -7.07 -4.24
CA TRP A 123 10.87 -8.30 -4.20
C TRP A 123 11.73 -9.56 -4.25
N ASP A 124 12.89 -9.52 -4.94
CA ASP A 124 13.84 -10.64 -4.88
C ASP A 124 14.39 -10.83 -3.47
N ARG A 125 14.80 -9.73 -2.83
CA ARG A 125 15.32 -9.75 -1.45
C ARG A 125 14.26 -10.23 -0.48
N LEU A 126 13.01 -9.75 -0.64
CA LEU A 126 11.88 -10.18 0.18
C LEU A 126 11.63 -11.68 0.03
N LYS A 127 11.60 -12.20 -1.21
CA LYS A 127 11.42 -13.64 -1.45
C LYS A 127 12.56 -14.47 -0.89
N ASN A 128 13.80 -14.00 -1.00
CA ASN A 128 14.97 -14.69 -0.45
C ASN A 128 14.95 -14.74 1.08
N LEU A 129 14.33 -13.78 1.77
CA LEU A 129 14.19 -13.80 3.22
C LEU A 129 13.33 -14.98 3.72
N PHE A 130 12.36 -15.42 2.92
CA PHE A 130 11.48 -16.56 3.25
C PHE A 130 12.02 -17.89 2.74
N GLN A 131 13.16 -17.91 2.03
CA GLN A 131 13.82 -19.17 1.67
C GLN A 131 14.50 -19.73 2.92
N TYR A 132 13.91 -20.78 3.48
CA TYR A 132 14.52 -21.49 4.59
C TYR A 132 15.83 -22.17 4.09
N PRO A 133 17.00 -21.89 4.70
CA PRO A 133 18.22 -22.60 4.37
C PRO A 133 18.01 -24.08 4.71
N ARG A 134 17.91 -24.94 3.70
CA ARG A 134 17.78 -26.38 3.95
C ARG A 134 19.09 -26.87 4.58
N PRO A 135 19.10 -27.37 5.83
CA PRO A 135 20.28 -27.98 6.38
C PRO A 135 20.47 -29.31 5.64
N GLY A 136 21.58 -29.46 4.89
CA GLY A 136 21.96 -30.73 4.27
C GLY A 136 21.93 -30.81 2.74
N GLY A 137 22.25 -29.73 2.02
CA GLY A 137 22.49 -29.77 0.57
C GLY A 137 23.96 -29.51 0.21
N GLY A 138 24.90 -30.16 0.90
CA GLY A 138 26.29 -30.20 0.45
C GLY A 138 26.45 -31.23 -0.66
N GLY A 139 26.80 -30.77 -1.86
CA GLY A 139 27.34 -31.66 -2.89
C GLY A 139 26.85 -31.38 -4.31
N LYS A 140 27.68 -30.59 -5.03
CA LYS A 140 27.77 -30.35 -6.48
C LYS A 140 26.83 -29.30 -7.06
#